data_AF-A0A2V8WRK2-F1
#
_entry.id   AF-A0A2V8WRK2-F1
#
_cell.length_a   1.000
_cell.length_b   1.000
_cell.length_c   1.000
_cell.angle_alpha   90.00
_cell.angle_beta   90.00
_cell.angle_gamma   90.00
#
_symmetry.space_group_name_H-M   'P 1'
#
loop_
_entity.id
_entity.type
_entity.pdbx_description
1 polymer ?
#
loop_
_entity_poly.entity_id
_entity_poly.type
_entity_poly.pdbx_seq_one_letter_code
_entity_poly.pdbx_strand_id
1 'polypeptide(L)'
;MASASSSSPSTLCRERIAKIERKTERIECVFANGSTILISPFLATHVSVGDEISFPLATPAVHTGTEIYVGKSVQASRPRDVYQVSIGYVSQPRQDKRGEYFVIAEVLNGQLGISSIQIGSETLRDYFYVADRQGKWERQRTLYQVLQASSSASPAELRLAFKLRDLELRASRALKSECRALERAFNILAQEELRAYYDALLKDSLAPAVFPYGGFGSILVVGERSRNGDAFFTKRILAFLPEQRHRHFRAPLRRCDFYNDRAYYRDLDRKLEVCLDPGVLPLVWDATWNEWKHLLGTKAELKATFVLSGKYRRNRGQWELVKWATALPSRVEVKLPMDTQSQIEKARRTFHRFGQYSDALEKIRAEIAKAPIEKRELQRICDTLGIPSDFDVAQITWQPDYDSFFYQQLYRRARTFYLFREEYIFDLERGVIIETPELGHATYVFAKPKSMAVFLADYARTTKEHILDNRSNVAERLGYLGRVVHGANPRGWLKKIKAYVGEPPDVAQF
;
A
#
# COMPACT_ATOMS: atom_id res chain seq x y z
N MET A 1 -5.18 -19.61 -26.72
CA MET A 1 -4.51 -20.89 -26.44
C MET A 1 -3.22 -20.57 -25.68
N ALA A 2 -3.21 -20.83 -24.38
CA ALA A 2 -2.06 -20.60 -23.51
C ALA A 2 -1.61 -21.96 -22.96
N SER A 3 -0.30 -22.21 -23.06
CA SER A 3 0.37 -23.45 -22.72
C SER A 3 0.11 -23.87 -21.27
N ALA A 4 -0.54 -25.02 -21.10
CA ALA A 4 -0.59 -25.72 -19.83
C ALA A 4 0.82 -26.14 -19.44
N SER A 5 1.39 -25.50 -18.42
CA SER A 5 2.56 -26.04 -17.72
C SER A 5 2.12 -27.32 -17.02
N SER A 6 2.58 -28.46 -17.53
CA SER A 6 2.38 -29.79 -16.94
C SER A 6 3.00 -29.82 -15.54
N SER A 7 2.18 -29.65 -14.50
CA SER A 7 2.57 -29.97 -13.13
C SER A 7 2.78 -31.48 -13.03
N SER A 8 3.96 -31.90 -12.60
CA SER A 8 4.26 -33.27 -12.18
C SER A 8 3.13 -33.80 -11.27
N PRO A 9 2.73 -35.08 -11.35
CA PRO A 9 1.72 -35.61 -10.45
C PRO A 9 2.23 -35.47 -9.02
N SER A 10 1.67 -34.52 -8.27
CA SER A 10 1.92 -34.43 -6.84
C SER A 10 1.41 -35.72 -6.22
N THR A 11 2.31 -36.56 -5.74
CA THR A 11 1.94 -37.80 -5.06
C THR A 11 1.11 -37.42 -3.85
N LEU A 12 -0.18 -37.79 -3.85
CA LEU A 12 -1.09 -37.50 -2.76
C LEU A 12 -1.01 -38.61 -1.73
N CYS A 13 -0.84 -38.26 -0.46
CA CYS A 13 -1.05 -39.16 0.64
C CYS A 13 -2.51 -39.11 1.06
N ARG A 14 -3.15 -40.27 1.22
CA ARG A 14 -4.50 -40.40 1.77
C ARG A 14 -4.51 -41.60 2.69
N GLU A 15 -4.55 -41.34 3.99
CA GLU A 15 -4.30 -42.38 5.00
C GLU A 15 -5.26 -42.26 6.19
N ARG A 16 -5.55 -43.40 6.82
CA ARG A 16 -6.38 -43.46 8.02
C ARG A 16 -5.51 -43.33 9.26
N ILE A 17 -5.95 -42.48 10.20
CA ILE A 17 -5.25 -42.24 11.46
C ILE A 17 -5.50 -43.41 12.41
N ALA A 18 -4.42 -44.11 12.77
CA ALA A 18 -4.43 -45.23 13.70
C ALA A 18 -4.12 -44.78 15.13
N LYS A 19 -3.21 -43.81 15.30
CA LYS A 19 -2.81 -43.31 16.63
C LYS A 19 -2.50 -41.81 16.57
N ILE A 20 -2.72 -41.12 17.69
CA ILE A 20 -2.36 -39.71 17.87
C ILE A 20 -1.45 -39.62 19.10
N GLU A 21 -0.22 -39.15 18.92
CA GLU A 21 0.78 -39.00 19.97
C GLU A 21 1.21 -37.55 20.12
N ARG A 22 1.40 -37.11 21.36
CA ARG A 22 1.87 -35.75 21.64
C ARG A 22 3.39 -35.74 21.68
N LYS A 23 4.02 -35.09 20.69
CA LYS A 23 5.43 -34.71 20.73
C LYS A 23 5.54 -33.24 21.15
N THR A 24 6.68 -32.86 21.74
CA THR A 24 6.94 -31.61 22.47
C THR A 24 6.10 -30.40 22.03
N GLU A 25 6.22 -29.99 20.76
CA GLU A 25 5.52 -28.82 20.18
C GLU A 25 4.54 -29.16 19.04
N ARG A 26 4.46 -30.42 18.63
CA ARG A 26 3.63 -30.89 17.51
C ARG A 26 2.95 -32.20 17.83
N ILE A 27 1.80 -32.43 17.23
CA ILE A 27 1.08 -33.69 17.39
C ILE A 27 1.45 -34.60 16.23
N GLU A 28 1.88 -35.82 16.55
CA GLU A 28 2.16 -36.85 15.57
C GLU A 28 0.92 -37.72 15.35
N CYS A 29 0.46 -37.78 14.11
CA CYS A 29 -0.54 -38.75 13.70
C CYS A 29 0.17 -39.91 13.02
N VAL A 30 -0.02 -41.12 13.57
CA VAL A 30 0.48 -42.37 13.01
C VAL A 30 -0.63 -42.99 12.17
N PHE A 31 -0.30 -43.35 10.94
CA PHE A 31 -1.23 -43.95 10.00
C PHE A 31 -1.25 -45.47 10.08
N ALA A 32 -2.29 -46.08 9.52
CA ALA A 32 -2.43 -47.54 9.46
C ALA A 32 -1.25 -48.22 8.73
N ASN A 33 -0.61 -47.52 7.78
CA ASN A 33 0.56 -48.01 7.05
C ASN A 33 1.90 -47.84 7.82
N GLY A 34 1.86 -47.32 9.05
CA GLY A 34 3.04 -47.08 9.89
C GLY A 34 3.79 -45.76 9.63
N SER A 35 3.45 -45.02 8.56
CA SER A 35 4.00 -43.68 8.32
C SER A 35 3.35 -42.63 9.23
N THR A 36 4.00 -41.49 9.40
CA THR A 36 3.56 -40.45 10.34
C THR A 36 3.53 -39.06 9.71
N ILE A 37 2.67 -38.19 10.25
CA ILE A 37 2.65 -36.76 9.94
C ILE A 37 2.66 -35.95 11.23
N LEU A 38 3.39 -34.84 11.24
CA LEU A 38 3.35 -33.88 12.33
C LEU A 38 2.38 -32.75 11.98
N ILE A 39 1.31 -32.60 12.76
CA ILE A 39 0.32 -31.52 12.61
C ILE A 39 0.41 -30.50 13.74
N SER A 40 -0.18 -29.31 13.50
CA SER A 40 -0.25 -28.29 14.54
C SER A 40 -1.15 -28.75 15.69
N PRO A 41 -0.85 -28.35 16.95
CA PRO A 41 -1.71 -28.65 18.09
C PRO A 41 -3.16 -28.18 17.90
N PHE A 42 -3.36 -27.07 17.19
CA PHE A 42 -4.70 -26.55 16.91
C PHE A 42 -5.48 -27.47 15.96
N LEU A 43 -4.89 -27.89 14.85
CA LEU A 43 -5.52 -28.84 13.92
C LEU A 43 -5.83 -30.16 14.62
N ALA A 44 -4.94 -30.65 15.49
CA ALA A 44 -5.12 -31.90 16.22
C ALA A 44 -6.37 -31.93 17.10
N THR A 45 -6.84 -30.78 17.62
CA THR A 45 -8.11 -30.71 18.38
C THR A 45 -9.34 -31.05 17.54
N HIS A 46 -9.20 -31.06 16.22
CA HIS A 46 -10.23 -31.38 15.26
C HIS A 46 -9.95 -32.69 14.51
N VAL A 47 -9.07 -33.54 15.02
CA VAL A 47 -8.69 -34.82 14.41
C VAL A 47 -8.95 -35.95 15.42
N SER A 48 -9.37 -37.10 14.95
CA SER A 48 -9.67 -38.27 15.78
C SER A 48 -9.14 -39.56 15.14
N VAL A 49 -8.91 -40.58 15.97
CA VAL A 49 -8.57 -41.92 15.47
C VAL A 49 -9.70 -42.44 14.59
N GLY A 50 -9.34 -43.00 13.44
CA GLY A 50 -10.28 -43.45 12.42
C GLY A 50 -10.65 -42.39 11.38
N ASP A 51 -10.31 -41.11 11.58
CA ASP A 51 -10.42 -40.09 10.54
C ASP A 51 -9.43 -40.38 9.40
N GLU A 52 -9.78 -39.91 8.20
CA GLU A 52 -8.93 -40.00 7.02
C GLU A 52 -8.29 -38.65 6.74
N ILE A 53 -6.97 -38.60 6.57
CA ILE A 53 -6.24 -37.38 6.28
C ILE A 53 -5.62 -37.45 4.89
N SER A 54 -5.80 -36.39 4.11
CA SER A 54 -5.25 -36.21 2.77
C SER A 54 -4.30 -35.02 2.73
N PHE A 55 -3.10 -35.20 2.19
CA PHE A 55 -2.10 -34.13 2.04
C PHE A 55 -1.07 -34.43 0.93
N PRO A 56 -0.38 -33.42 0.37
CA PRO A 56 0.64 -33.60 -0.68
C PRO A 56 1.99 -34.12 -0.12
N LEU A 57 2.55 -35.19 -0.70
CA LEU A 57 3.79 -35.86 -0.23
C LEU A 57 5.08 -35.06 -0.46
N ALA A 58 5.06 -34.04 -1.33
CA ALA A 58 6.23 -33.17 -1.56
C ALA A 58 6.58 -32.25 -0.36
N THR A 59 5.92 -32.43 0.78
CA THR A 59 6.02 -31.55 1.95
C THR A 59 6.65 -32.30 3.13
N PRO A 60 7.98 -32.18 3.37
CA PRO A 60 8.65 -32.90 4.45
C PRO A 60 8.22 -32.45 5.87
N ALA A 61 7.53 -31.31 6.01
CA ALA A 61 6.90 -30.88 7.26
C ALA A 61 5.63 -30.05 7.00
N VAL A 62 4.51 -30.40 7.65
CA VAL A 62 3.29 -29.60 7.62
C VAL A 62 3.55 -28.26 8.31
N HIS A 63 3.28 -27.17 7.59
CA HIS A 63 3.23 -25.81 8.13
C HIS A 63 1.79 -25.30 8.07
N THR A 64 1.52 -24.15 8.67
CA THR A 64 0.20 -23.52 8.63
C THR A 64 -0.34 -23.29 7.21
N GLY A 65 0.52 -23.22 6.19
CA GLY A 65 0.13 -23.07 4.78
C GLY A 65 -0.07 -24.38 4.00
N THR A 66 0.23 -25.55 4.58
CA THR A 66 0.10 -26.84 3.91
C THR A 66 -1.38 -27.19 3.74
N GLU A 67 -1.74 -27.63 2.54
CA GLU A 67 -3.09 -28.10 2.22
C GLU A 67 -3.34 -29.47 2.86
N ILE A 68 -4.31 -29.53 3.78
CA ILE A 68 -4.71 -30.74 4.49
C ILE A 68 -6.23 -30.83 4.49
N TYR A 69 -6.75 -31.98 4.10
CA TYR A 69 -8.16 -32.32 4.23
C TYR A 69 -8.32 -33.50 5.19
N VAL A 70 -9.22 -33.38 6.15
CA VAL A 70 -9.56 -34.45 7.09
C VAL A 70 -11.01 -34.84 6.87
N GLY A 71 -11.22 -36.02 6.30
CA GLY A 71 -12.51 -36.67 6.16
C GLY A 71 -12.91 -37.32 7.47
N LYS A 72 -14.08 -36.95 8.01
CA LYS A 72 -14.55 -37.52 9.28
C LYS A 72 -15.08 -38.93 9.12
N SER A 73 -14.73 -39.80 10.07
CA SER A 73 -15.26 -41.16 10.11
C SER A 73 -16.79 -41.17 10.18
N VAL A 74 -17.42 -42.14 9.52
CA VAL A 74 -18.88 -42.36 9.51
C VAL A 74 -19.45 -42.58 10.92
N GLN A 75 -18.60 -43.01 11.87
CA GLN A 75 -18.98 -43.20 13.27
C GLN A 75 -18.98 -41.90 14.10
N ALA A 76 -18.54 -40.78 13.54
CA ALA A 76 -18.57 -39.49 14.24
C ALA A 76 -20.02 -38.99 14.37
N SER A 77 -20.40 -38.53 15.57
CA SER A 77 -21.76 -38.05 15.87
C SER A 77 -22.21 -36.86 15.01
N ARG A 78 -21.26 -36.12 14.41
CA ARG A 78 -21.48 -35.11 13.36
C ARG A 78 -20.26 -35.09 12.43
N PRO A 79 -20.25 -35.83 11.30
CA PRO A 79 -19.11 -35.85 10.39
C PRO A 79 -19.11 -34.53 9.61
N ARG A 80 -18.34 -33.56 10.08
CA ARG A 80 -18.02 -32.37 9.29
C ARG A 80 -16.54 -32.38 9.03
N ASP A 81 -16.19 -32.39 7.75
CA ASP A 81 -14.82 -32.44 7.32
C ASP A 81 -14.09 -31.16 7.71
N VAL A 82 -12.78 -31.28 7.87
CA VAL A 82 -11.89 -30.18 8.22
C VAL A 82 -10.97 -29.93 7.06
N TYR A 83 -10.80 -28.66 6.67
CA TYR A 83 -9.93 -28.28 5.56
C TYR A 83 -9.02 -27.13 5.98
N GLN A 84 -7.71 -27.36 5.90
CA GLN A 84 -6.66 -26.37 6.08
C GLN A 84 -6.04 -26.06 4.73
N VAL A 85 -5.95 -24.78 4.36
CA VAL A 85 -5.30 -24.41 3.10
C VAL A 85 -4.86 -22.94 3.07
N SER A 86 -3.93 -22.62 2.17
CA SER A 86 -3.62 -21.25 1.81
C SER A 86 -4.61 -20.73 0.76
N ILE A 87 -5.30 -19.64 1.09
CA ILE A 87 -6.23 -18.95 0.20
C ILE A 87 -5.60 -17.71 -0.45
N GLY A 88 -6.00 -17.49 -1.69
CA GLY A 88 -5.80 -16.26 -2.45
C GLY A 88 -7.00 -15.35 -2.27
N TYR A 89 -7.24 -14.51 -3.28
CA TYR A 89 -8.26 -13.47 -3.24
C TYR A 89 -9.65 -14.02 -2.88
N VAL A 90 -10.34 -13.28 -2.02
CA VAL A 90 -11.74 -13.55 -1.65
C VAL A 90 -12.66 -12.57 -2.36
N SER A 91 -13.65 -13.10 -3.08
CA SER A 91 -14.60 -12.29 -3.84
C SER A 91 -15.44 -11.37 -2.95
N GLN A 92 -15.97 -10.29 -3.55
CA GLN A 92 -17.08 -9.55 -2.94
C GLN A 92 -18.31 -10.45 -2.75
N PRO A 93 -19.19 -10.15 -1.78
CA PRO A 93 -20.40 -10.91 -1.52
C PRO A 93 -21.30 -10.98 -2.75
N ARG A 94 -21.84 -12.18 -3.01
CA ARG A 94 -22.78 -12.47 -4.10
C ARG A 94 -24.00 -13.18 -3.53
N GLN A 95 -25.16 -12.99 -4.14
CA GLN A 95 -26.36 -13.73 -3.79
C GLN A 95 -26.40 -15.07 -4.51
N ASP A 96 -26.85 -16.09 -3.80
CA ASP A 96 -27.24 -17.36 -4.39
C ASP A 96 -28.69 -17.33 -4.90
N LYS A 97 -29.18 -18.47 -5.40
CA LYS A 97 -30.55 -18.61 -5.91
C LYS A 97 -31.64 -18.48 -4.83
N ARG A 98 -31.25 -18.57 -3.56
CA ARG A 98 -32.15 -18.45 -2.39
C ARG A 98 -32.13 -17.03 -1.81
N GLY A 99 -31.32 -16.13 -2.37
CA GLY A 99 -31.13 -14.77 -1.88
C GLY A 99 -30.07 -14.65 -0.78
N GLU A 100 -29.40 -15.76 -0.41
CA GLU A 100 -28.39 -15.80 0.64
C GLU A 100 -27.04 -15.30 0.12
N TYR A 101 -26.35 -14.47 0.90
CA TYR A 101 -25.06 -13.91 0.50
C TYR A 101 -23.88 -14.82 0.87
N PHE A 102 -22.96 -15.01 -0.06
CA PHE A 102 -21.72 -15.75 0.15
C PHE A 102 -20.53 -15.12 -0.57
N VAL A 103 -19.32 -15.48 -0.14
CA VAL A 103 -18.07 -15.16 -0.82
C VAL A 103 -17.37 -16.43 -1.27
N ILE A 104 -16.48 -16.30 -2.26
CA ILE A 104 -15.63 -17.39 -2.74
C ILE A 104 -14.18 -17.02 -2.45
N ALA A 105 -13.48 -17.86 -1.70
CA ALA A 105 -12.03 -17.78 -1.53
C ALA A 105 -11.34 -18.73 -2.52
N GLU A 106 -10.40 -18.20 -3.29
CA GLU A 106 -9.55 -18.98 -4.20
C GLU A 106 -8.58 -19.86 -3.40
N VAL A 107 -8.44 -21.13 -3.78
CA VAL A 107 -7.39 -22.01 -3.25
C VAL A 107 -6.15 -21.90 -4.13
N LEU A 108 -5.00 -21.51 -3.55
CA LEU A 108 -3.80 -21.16 -4.33
C LEU A 108 -3.12 -22.34 -5.03
N ASN A 109 -3.09 -23.51 -4.39
CA ASN A 109 -2.39 -24.68 -4.92
C ASN A 109 -3.34 -25.77 -5.43
N GLY A 110 -4.45 -25.99 -4.70
CA GLY A 110 -5.53 -26.90 -5.09
C GLY A 110 -5.09 -28.33 -5.33
N GLN A 111 -4.05 -28.79 -4.62
CA GLN A 111 -3.42 -30.09 -4.86
C GLN A 111 -4.34 -31.25 -4.47
N LEU A 112 -5.31 -31.03 -3.58
CA LEU A 112 -6.32 -32.04 -3.23
C LEU A 112 -7.53 -32.03 -4.17
N GLY A 113 -7.47 -31.27 -5.27
CA GLY A 113 -8.54 -31.12 -6.24
C GLY A 113 -9.66 -30.16 -5.82
N ILE A 114 -9.48 -29.42 -4.71
CA ILE A 114 -10.39 -28.36 -4.27
C ILE A 114 -9.83 -27.03 -4.76
N SER A 115 -10.56 -26.32 -5.62
CA SER A 115 -10.14 -25.05 -6.21
C SER A 115 -10.71 -23.83 -5.50
N SER A 116 -11.79 -24.00 -4.72
CA SER A 116 -12.47 -22.89 -4.06
C SER A 116 -13.11 -23.26 -2.72
N ILE A 117 -13.21 -22.27 -1.84
CA ILE A 117 -13.96 -22.35 -0.59
C ILE A 117 -15.11 -21.36 -0.64
N GLN A 118 -16.34 -21.86 -0.51
CA GLN A 118 -17.52 -21.01 -0.38
C GLN A 118 -17.81 -20.75 1.09
N ILE A 119 -17.99 -19.48 1.44
CA ILE A 119 -18.20 -19.03 2.82
C ILE A 119 -19.44 -18.16 2.86
N GLY A 120 -20.45 -18.56 3.62
CA GLY A 120 -21.68 -17.78 3.81
C GLY A 120 -21.43 -16.51 4.63
N SER A 121 -22.24 -15.48 4.41
CA SER A 121 -22.12 -14.19 5.12
C SER A 121 -22.30 -14.35 6.63
N GLU A 122 -23.19 -15.21 7.08
CA GLU A 122 -23.34 -15.54 8.51
C GLU A 122 -22.05 -16.10 9.11
N THR A 123 -21.34 -16.95 8.37
CA THR A 123 -20.07 -17.53 8.81
C THR A 123 -18.97 -16.48 8.91
N LEU A 124 -18.93 -15.52 7.97
CA LEU A 124 -18.00 -14.38 8.05
C LEU A 124 -18.33 -13.47 9.23
N ARG A 125 -19.62 -13.12 9.38
CA ARG A 125 -20.16 -12.33 10.49
C ARG A 125 -19.72 -12.92 11.82
N ASP A 126 -20.02 -14.20 12.03
CA ASP A 126 -19.78 -14.92 13.30
C ASP A 126 -18.29 -15.18 13.58
N TYR A 127 -17.39 -14.95 12.62
CA TYR A 127 -15.95 -15.11 12.80
C TYR A 127 -15.18 -13.78 12.94
N PHE A 128 -15.49 -12.81 12.07
CA PHE A 128 -14.74 -11.57 11.93
C PHE A 128 -15.38 -10.38 12.65
N TYR A 129 -16.71 -10.33 12.69
CA TYR A 129 -17.47 -9.16 13.15
C TYR A 129 -18.01 -9.30 14.57
N VAL A 130 -17.56 -10.33 15.31
CA VAL A 130 -17.96 -10.59 16.69
C VAL A 130 -16.82 -10.35 17.68
N ALA A 131 -17.19 -10.05 18.92
CA ALA A 131 -16.25 -9.94 20.05
C ALA A 131 -15.79 -11.33 20.53
N ASP A 132 -16.72 -12.29 20.62
CA ASP A 132 -16.47 -13.67 21.00
C ASP A 132 -16.88 -14.64 19.87
N ARG A 133 -15.90 -15.40 19.34
CA ARG A 133 -16.11 -16.37 18.25
C ARG A 133 -16.84 -17.66 18.68
N GLN A 134 -17.14 -17.81 19.98
CA GLN A 134 -17.91 -18.94 20.51
C GLN A 134 -19.36 -18.58 20.81
N GLY A 135 -19.67 -17.29 20.96
CA GLY A 135 -21.03 -16.82 21.23
C GLY A 135 -21.88 -16.68 19.96
N LYS A 136 -23.21 -16.68 20.14
CA LYS A 136 -24.16 -16.36 19.05
C LYS A 136 -24.25 -14.86 18.82
N TRP A 137 -24.46 -14.44 17.57
CA TRP A 137 -24.55 -13.04 17.15
C TRP A 137 -25.47 -12.18 18.04
N GLU A 138 -26.66 -12.68 18.38
CA GLU A 138 -27.68 -11.91 19.12
C GLU A 138 -27.30 -11.61 20.57
N ARG A 139 -26.27 -12.30 21.09
CA ARG A 139 -25.76 -12.15 22.46
C ARG A 139 -24.39 -11.49 22.50
N GLN A 140 -23.85 -11.08 21.35
CA GLN A 140 -22.54 -10.46 21.28
C GLN A 140 -22.60 -9.03 21.81
N ARG A 141 -21.53 -8.63 22.50
CA ARG A 141 -21.20 -7.22 22.63
C ARG A 141 -20.83 -6.67 21.27
N THR A 142 -21.28 -5.47 20.95
CA THR A 142 -20.88 -4.80 19.70
C THR A 142 -19.39 -4.43 19.75
N LEU A 143 -18.77 -4.28 18.59
CA LEU A 143 -17.36 -3.84 18.50
C LEU A 143 -17.18 -2.44 19.10
N TYR A 144 -18.21 -1.60 19.03
CA TYR A 144 -18.27 -0.29 19.71
C TYR A 144 -18.24 -0.44 21.24
N GLN A 145 -19.01 -1.37 21.79
CA GLN A 145 -18.98 -1.69 23.22
C GLN A 145 -17.64 -2.28 23.68
N VAL A 146 -16.97 -3.07 22.81
CA VAL A 146 -15.62 -3.58 23.09
C VAL A 146 -14.60 -2.43 23.21
N LEU A 147 -14.70 -1.42 22.35
CA LEU A 147 -13.88 -0.21 22.42
C LEU A 147 -14.33 0.80 23.48
N GLN A 148 -15.56 0.65 24.01
CA GLN A 148 -16.22 1.68 24.81
C GLN A 148 -16.36 3.02 24.07
N ALA A 149 -16.71 2.96 22.79
CA ALA A 149 -16.89 4.13 21.92
C ALA A 149 -18.33 4.22 21.38
N SER A 150 -18.77 5.42 21.01
CA SER A 150 -20.05 5.63 20.31
C SER A 150 -19.98 5.08 18.88
N SER A 151 -21.13 4.66 18.33
CA SER A 151 -21.26 4.35 16.90
C SER A 151 -21.07 5.57 16.00
N SER A 152 -21.18 6.80 16.54
CA SER A 152 -20.92 8.06 15.85
C SER A 152 -19.46 8.54 16.00
N ALA A 153 -18.61 7.81 16.71
CA ALA A 153 -17.24 8.24 16.99
C ALA A 153 -16.43 8.40 15.68
N SER A 154 -15.66 9.49 15.59
CA SER A 154 -14.69 9.75 14.54
C SER A 154 -13.53 8.75 14.57
N PRO A 155 -12.76 8.62 13.47
CA PRO A 155 -11.56 7.76 13.45
C PRO A 155 -10.56 8.07 14.57
N ALA A 156 -10.36 9.34 14.91
CA ALA A 156 -9.47 9.76 16.00
C ALA A 156 -9.99 9.34 17.37
N GLU A 157 -11.30 9.49 17.64
CA GLU A 157 -11.93 9.04 18.89
C GLU A 157 -11.87 7.53 19.03
N LEU A 158 -12.10 6.77 17.95
CA LEU A 158 -11.95 5.32 17.94
C LEU A 158 -10.51 4.89 18.29
N ARG A 159 -9.50 5.61 17.77
CA ARG A 159 -8.10 5.32 18.09
C ARG A 159 -7.78 5.65 19.54
N LEU A 160 -8.28 6.77 20.05
CA LEU A 160 -8.10 7.14 21.45
C LEU A 160 -8.72 6.09 22.37
N ALA A 161 -9.96 5.68 22.10
CA ALA A 161 -10.66 4.63 22.83
C ALA A 161 -9.89 3.30 22.79
N PHE A 162 -9.37 2.91 21.61
CA PHE A 162 -8.51 1.73 21.49
C PHE A 162 -7.24 1.83 22.36
N LYS A 163 -6.52 2.96 22.32
CA LYS A 163 -5.29 3.17 23.10
C LYS A 163 -5.56 3.13 24.59
N LEU A 164 -6.60 3.81 25.07
CA LEU A 164 -7.00 3.80 26.48
C LEU A 164 -7.38 2.39 26.92
N ARG A 165 -8.20 1.70 26.14
CA ARG A 165 -8.65 0.35 26.48
C ARG A 165 -7.52 -0.67 26.45
N ASP A 166 -6.56 -0.53 25.54
CA ASP A 166 -5.35 -1.37 25.51
C ASP A 166 -4.49 -1.16 26.76
N LEU A 167 -4.33 0.09 27.22
CA LEU A 167 -3.64 0.38 28.48
C LEU A 167 -4.36 -0.22 29.69
N GLU A 168 -5.68 -0.11 29.76
CA GLU A 168 -6.50 -0.70 30.83
C GLU A 168 -6.35 -2.23 30.88
N LEU A 169 -6.47 -2.91 29.73
CA LEU A 169 -6.32 -4.37 29.65
C LEU A 169 -4.91 -4.83 30.03
N ARG A 170 -3.88 -4.05 29.66
CA ARG A 170 -2.49 -4.34 30.08
C ARG A 170 -2.32 -4.15 31.58
N ALA A 171 -2.86 -3.08 32.15
CA ALA A 171 -2.81 -2.81 33.59
C ALA A 171 -3.53 -3.91 34.40
N SER A 172 -4.66 -4.41 33.90
CA SER A 172 -5.44 -5.48 34.53
C SER A 172 -4.95 -6.90 34.21
N ARG A 173 -3.85 -7.06 33.45
CA ARG A 173 -3.33 -8.35 32.97
C ARG A 173 -4.42 -9.23 32.32
N ALA A 174 -5.23 -8.61 31.45
CA ALA A 174 -6.32 -9.27 30.75
C ALA A 174 -5.87 -10.49 29.93
N LEU A 175 -6.83 -11.35 29.59
CA LEU A 175 -6.56 -12.54 28.78
C LEU A 175 -6.14 -12.15 27.36
N LYS A 176 -5.27 -12.95 26.73
CA LYS A 176 -4.84 -12.73 25.33
C LYS A 176 -6.03 -12.70 24.35
N SER A 177 -7.12 -13.39 24.65
CA SER A 177 -8.36 -13.38 23.87
C SER A 177 -9.02 -11.99 23.87
N GLU A 178 -9.02 -11.30 25.01
CA GLU A 178 -9.58 -9.95 25.15
C GLU A 178 -8.76 -8.93 24.39
N CYS A 179 -7.42 -8.98 24.48
CA CYS A 179 -6.55 -8.10 23.70
C CYS A 179 -6.75 -8.32 22.18
N ARG A 180 -6.92 -9.58 21.74
CA ARG A 180 -7.22 -9.90 20.34
C ARG A 180 -8.62 -9.44 19.91
N ALA A 181 -9.60 -9.48 20.81
CA ALA A 181 -10.94 -8.93 20.56
C ALA A 181 -10.89 -7.41 20.40
N LEU A 182 -10.14 -6.73 21.26
CA LEU A 182 -9.90 -5.28 21.18
C LEU A 182 -9.22 -4.89 19.87
N GLU A 183 -8.12 -5.55 19.51
CA GLU A 183 -7.40 -5.27 18.27
C GLU A 183 -8.28 -5.50 17.03
N ARG A 184 -9.08 -6.57 17.02
CA ARG A 184 -10.02 -6.84 15.93
C ARG A 184 -11.11 -5.78 15.84
N ALA A 185 -11.71 -5.40 16.97
CA ALA A 185 -12.73 -4.35 17.02
C ALA A 185 -12.20 -3.05 16.43
N PHE A 186 -11.01 -2.61 16.85
CA PHE A 186 -10.41 -1.40 16.30
C PHE A 186 -10.08 -1.52 14.81
N ASN A 187 -9.51 -2.64 14.36
CA ASN A 187 -9.15 -2.82 12.95
C ASN A 187 -10.35 -2.91 12.01
N ILE A 188 -11.53 -3.34 12.48
CA ILE A 188 -12.77 -3.29 11.71
C ILE A 188 -13.32 -1.85 11.71
N LEU A 189 -13.44 -1.23 12.89
CA LEU A 189 -14.09 0.07 13.03
C LEU A 189 -13.26 1.25 12.50
N ALA A 190 -11.94 1.16 12.51
CA ALA A 190 -11.07 2.22 11.98
C ALA A 190 -11.00 2.25 10.44
N GLN A 191 -11.48 1.20 9.77
CA GLN A 191 -11.59 1.15 8.31
C GLN A 191 -13.02 1.45 7.90
N GLU A 192 -13.24 2.54 7.16
CA GLU A 192 -14.59 3.01 6.80
C GLU A 192 -15.43 1.95 6.09
N GLU A 193 -14.86 1.29 5.07
CA GLU A 193 -15.59 0.28 4.32
C GLU A 193 -16.01 -0.89 5.23
N LEU A 194 -15.10 -1.40 6.05
CA LEU A 194 -15.38 -2.49 6.99
C LEU A 194 -16.36 -2.06 8.09
N ARG A 195 -16.26 -0.82 8.57
CA ARG A 195 -17.20 -0.23 9.53
C ARG A 195 -18.59 -0.13 8.94
N ALA A 196 -18.73 0.30 7.68
CA ALA A 196 -20.02 0.40 7.01
C ALA A 196 -20.70 -0.99 6.86
N TYR A 197 -19.94 -2.03 6.49
CA TYR A 197 -20.45 -3.41 6.49
C TYR A 197 -20.86 -3.88 7.89
N TYR A 198 -20.07 -3.53 8.91
CA TYR A 198 -20.41 -3.85 10.29
C TYR A 198 -21.70 -3.15 10.76
N ASP A 199 -21.85 -1.87 10.45
CA ASP A 199 -23.05 -1.08 10.79
C ASP A 199 -24.29 -1.59 10.05
N ALA A 200 -24.13 -2.09 8.81
CA ALA A 200 -25.21 -2.78 8.09
C ALA A 200 -25.60 -4.08 8.80
N LEU A 201 -24.63 -4.89 9.22
CA LEU A 201 -24.87 -6.15 9.97
C LEU A 201 -25.56 -5.93 11.31
N LEU A 202 -25.33 -4.78 11.97
CA LEU A 202 -26.03 -4.41 13.20
C LEU A 202 -27.51 -4.08 12.97
N LYS A 203 -27.87 -3.57 11.79
CA LYS A 203 -29.25 -3.25 11.42
C LYS A 203 -30.00 -4.47 10.90
N ASP A 204 -29.33 -5.28 10.09
CA ASP A 204 -29.84 -6.50 9.50
C ASP A 204 -28.75 -7.58 9.59
N SER A 205 -29.02 -8.63 10.38
CA SER A 205 -28.05 -9.70 10.60
C SER A 205 -27.77 -10.54 9.34
N LEU A 206 -28.63 -10.45 8.32
CA LEU A 206 -28.51 -11.11 7.03
C LEU A 206 -27.86 -10.22 5.95
N ALA A 207 -27.47 -8.99 6.31
CA ALA A 207 -26.76 -8.10 5.41
C ALA A 207 -25.45 -8.75 4.88
N PRO A 208 -24.98 -8.36 3.69
CA PRO A 208 -23.75 -8.91 3.11
C PRO A 208 -22.55 -8.68 4.02
N ALA A 209 -21.85 -9.77 4.39
CA ALA A 209 -20.60 -9.67 5.13
C ALA A 209 -19.40 -9.82 4.18
N VAL A 210 -18.47 -8.87 4.22
CA VAL A 210 -17.22 -8.96 3.44
C VAL A 210 -16.13 -9.66 4.23
N PHE A 211 -15.25 -10.39 3.52
CA PHE A 211 -14.03 -10.91 4.11
C PHE A 211 -13.07 -9.73 4.39
N PRO A 212 -12.69 -9.45 5.65
CA PRO A 212 -11.88 -8.28 5.96
C PRO A 212 -10.56 -8.29 5.18
N TYR A 213 -10.26 -7.17 4.52
CA TYR A 213 -9.06 -6.98 3.72
C TYR A 213 -8.94 -7.94 2.51
N GLY A 214 -10.02 -8.52 1.98
CA GLY A 214 -10.01 -9.29 0.73
C GLY A 214 -9.19 -10.59 0.72
N GLY A 215 -8.71 -11.00 1.91
CA GLY A 215 -8.16 -12.30 2.29
C GLY A 215 -7.02 -12.85 1.44
N PHE A 216 -5.80 -12.85 1.97
CA PHE A 216 -4.71 -13.74 1.55
C PHE A 216 -4.12 -14.35 2.82
N GLY A 217 -3.85 -15.64 2.83
CA GLY A 217 -3.24 -16.30 4.00
C GLY A 217 -3.71 -17.74 4.20
N SER A 218 -3.51 -18.27 5.40
CA SER A 218 -3.94 -19.62 5.76
C SER A 218 -5.29 -19.61 6.47
N ILE A 219 -6.19 -20.50 6.05
CA ILE A 219 -7.50 -20.69 6.66
C ILE A 219 -7.69 -22.15 7.10
N LEU A 220 -8.39 -22.34 8.21
CA LEU A 220 -8.86 -23.63 8.69
C LEU A 220 -10.38 -23.56 8.87
N VAL A 221 -11.09 -24.40 8.14
CA VAL A 221 -12.56 -24.41 8.06
C VAL A 221 -13.13 -25.78 8.34
N VAL A 222 -14.38 -25.80 8.79
CA VAL A 222 -15.21 -27.01 8.93
C VAL A 222 -16.37 -26.90 7.96
N GLY A 223 -16.67 -28.00 7.27
CA GLY A 223 -17.70 -27.97 6.23
C GLY A 223 -17.87 -29.29 5.52
N GLU A 224 -18.31 -29.19 4.26
CA GLU A 224 -18.63 -30.31 3.40
C GLU A 224 -17.98 -30.08 2.02
N ARG A 225 -17.35 -31.11 1.48
CA ARG A 225 -16.83 -31.09 0.11
C ARG A 225 -17.98 -31.22 -0.89
N SER A 226 -17.92 -30.48 -2.00
CA SER A 226 -18.91 -30.57 -3.08
C SER A 226 -18.96 -31.98 -3.68
N ARG A 227 -20.09 -32.36 -4.29
CA ARG A 227 -20.26 -33.68 -4.92
C ARG A 227 -19.27 -33.95 -6.05
N ASN A 228 -18.90 -32.91 -6.79
CA ASN A 228 -17.89 -32.92 -7.85
C ASN A 228 -16.46 -32.71 -7.31
N GLY A 229 -16.30 -32.44 -6.01
CA GLY A 229 -15.01 -32.40 -5.34
C GLY A 229 -14.19 -31.11 -5.50
N ASP A 230 -14.64 -30.17 -6.33
CA ASP A 230 -13.92 -28.93 -6.69
C ASP A 230 -14.10 -27.77 -5.69
N ALA A 231 -15.12 -27.82 -4.84
CA ALA A 231 -15.46 -26.74 -3.92
C ALA A 231 -15.65 -27.27 -2.50
N PHE A 232 -15.35 -26.42 -1.51
CA PHE A 232 -15.61 -26.72 -0.11
C PHE A 232 -16.63 -25.73 0.46
N PHE A 233 -17.77 -26.23 0.92
CA PHE A 233 -18.84 -25.44 1.51
C PHE A 233 -18.62 -25.29 3.02
N THR A 234 -18.29 -24.08 3.44
CA THR A 234 -17.95 -23.80 4.84
C THR A 234 -19.20 -23.71 5.70
N LYS A 235 -19.19 -24.43 6.83
CA LYS A 235 -20.16 -24.28 7.92
C LYS A 235 -19.60 -23.42 9.06
N ARG A 236 -18.29 -23.40 9.25
CA ARG A 236 -17.62 -22.57 10.28
C ARG A 236 -16.15 -22.32 9.92
N ILE A 237 -15.67 -21.10 10.15
CA ILE A 237 -14.23 -20.80 10.17
C ILE A 237 -13.69 -21.06 11.58
N LEU A 238 -12.64 -21.88 11.69
CA LEU A 238 -11.97 -22.17 12.95
C LEU A 238 -10.80 -21.21 13.19
N ALA A 239 -9.98 -21.01 12.16
CA ALA A 239 -8.84 -20.10 12.21
C ALA A 239 -8.59 -19.44 10.85
N PHE A 240 -8.10 -18.20 10.89
CA PHE A 240 -7.56 -17.49 9.75
C PHE A 240 -6.31 -16.74 10.19
N LEU A 241 -5.23 -16.91 9.42
CA LEU A 241 -3.96 -16.24 9.60
C LEU A 241 -3.62 -15.49 8.31
N PRO A 242 -3.80 -14.15 8.27
CA PRO A 242 -3.51 -13.38 7.07
C PRO A 242 -2.00 -13.36 6.76
N GLU A 243 -1.64 -13.29 5.48
CA GLU A 243 -0.27 -13.01 5.07
C GLU A 243 0.08 -11.56 5.44
N GLN A 244 1.11 -11.41 6.27
CA GLN A 244 1.51 -10.12 6.83
C GLN A 244 2.95 -9.75 6.47
N ARG A 245 3.20 -8.45 6.32
CA ARG A 245 4.55 -7.90 6.16
C ARG A 245 4.75 -6.69 7.05
N HIS A 246 5.87 -6.67 7.77
CA HIS A 246 6.28 -5.48 8.50
C HIS A 246 7.12 -4.59 7.58
N ARG A 247 6.83 -3.29 7.53
CA ARG A 247 7.66 -2.33 6.79
C ARG A 247 7.90 -1.08 7.61
N HIS A 248 9.10 -0.52 7.41
CA HIS A 248 9.52 0.77 7.91
C HIS A 248 10.07 1.57 6.72
N PHE A 249 9.49 2.74 6.44
CA PHE A 249 9.89 3.59 5.31
C PHE A 249 9.55 5.06 5.56
N ARG A 250 10.11 5.95 4.73
CA ARG A 250 9.80 7.39 4.74
C ARG A 250 8.72 7.71 3.70
N ALA A 251 7.62 8.29 4.15
CA ALA A 251 6.47 8.68 3.34
C ALA A 251 6.42 10.21 3.18
N PRO A 252 6.56 10.75 1.95
CA PRO A 252 6.34 12.17 1.71
C PRO A 252 4.89 12.57 2.01
N LEU A 253 4.68 13.57 2.87
CA LEU A 253 3.33 14.04 3.22
C LEU A 253 2.58 14.59 2.00
N ARG A 254 3.31 15.12 1.01
CA ARG A 254 2.73 15.56 -0.27
C ARG A 254 1.99 14.46 -1.05
N ARG A 255 2.26 13.18 -0.75
CA ARG A 255 1.58 12.02 -1.37
C ARG A 255 0.40 11.50 -0.57
N CYS A 256 0.09 12.12 0.57
CA CYS A 256 -1.11 11.79 1.31
C CYS A 256 -2.30 12.51 0.70
N ASP A 257 -3.42 11.82 0.53
CA ASP A 257 -4.71 12.44 0.21
C ASP A 257 -5.40 12.80 1.53
N PHE A 258 -5.58 14.10 1.78
CA PHE A 258 -6.10 14.62 3.05
C PHE A 258 -7.61 14.81 2.98
N TYR A 259 -8.32 14.32 3.98
CA TYR A 259 -9.74 14.52 4.23
C TYR A 259 -9.91 15.11 5.62
N ASN A 260 -11.09 15.60 5.98
CA ASN A 260 -11.28 16.30 7.26
C ASN A 260 -10.95 15.44 8.50
N ASP A 261 -11.13 14.12 8.41
CA ASP A 261 -10.99 13.20 9.55
C ASP A 261 -9.84 12.18 9.39
N ARG A 262 -9.17 12.17 8.24
CA ARG A 262 -8.14 11.18 7.89
C ARG A 262 -7.28 11.61 6.70
N ALA A 263 -6.17 10.92 6.51
CA ALA A 263 -5.31 11.03 5.35
C ALA A 263 -4.94 9.64 4.84
N TYR A 264 -4.88 9.46 3.52
CA TYR A 264 -4.47 8.20 2.90
C TYR A 264 -3.10 8.36 2.23
N TYR A 265 -2.13 7.58 2.69
CA TYR A 265 -0.87 7.43 1.96
C TYR A 265 -0.94 6.22 1.03
N ARG A 266 -0.55 6.42 -0.23
CA ARG A 266 -0.37 5.35 -1.22
C ARG A 266 1.04 5.41 -1.81
N ASP A 267 1.64 4.25 -2.03
CA ASP A 267 2.94 4.20 -2.72
C ASP A 267 2.80 4.46 -4.23
N LEU A 268 3.94 4.60 -4.91
CA LEU A 268 4.01 4.96 -6.35
C LEU A 268 3.20 4.00 -7.23
N ASP A 269 3.35 2.71 -6.99
CA ASP A 269 2.67 1.67 -7.76
C ASP A 269 1.20 1.53 -7.37
N ARG A 270 0.74 2.27 -6.33
CA ARG A 270 -0.54 2.10 -5.67
C ARG A 270 -0.79 0.62 -5.39
N LYS A 271 0.10 0.00 -4.62
CA LYS A 271 0.00 -1.36 -4.12
C LYS A 271 0.03 -1.40 -2.59
N LEU A 272 0.31 -0.27 -1.95
CA LEU A 272 0.35 -0.13 -0.50
C LEU A 272 -0.54 1.04 -0.07
N GLU A 273 -1.33 0.84 0.98
CA GLU A 273 -2.23 1.86 1.54
C GLU A 273 -2.11 1.95 3.06
N VAL A 274 -2.04 3.18 3.55
CA VAL A 274 -2.05 3.50 4.98
C VAL A 274 -3.10 4.57 5.23
N CYS A 275 -4.07 4.29 6.09
CA CYS A 275 -5.00 5.29 6.60
C CYS A 275 -4.43 5.90 7.89
N LEU A 276 -4.41 7.23 7.95
CA LEU A 276 -3.85 8.03 9.04
C LEU A 276 -4.93 8.97 9.59
N ASP A 277 -5.36 8.79 10.82
CA ASP A 277 -6.21 9.76 11.52
C ASP A 277 -5.40 10.75 12.37
N PRO A 278 -6.00 11.85 12.86
CA PRO A 278 -5.32 12.85 13.69
C PRO A 278 -4.65 12.28 14.96
N GLY A 279 -5.10 11.11 15.45
CA GLY A 279 -4.52 10.45 16.61
C GLY A 279 -3.23 9.67 16.32
N VAL A 280 -2.87 9.45 15.05
CA VAL A 280 -1.60 8.81 14.63
C VAL A 280 -0.69 9.76 13.87
N LEU A 281 -1.25 10.67 13.08
CA LEU A 281 -0.52 11.76 12.44
C LEU A 281 -0.84 13.04 13.24
N PRO A 282 0.01 13.49 14.17
CA PRO A 282 -0.31 14.60 15.08
C PRO A 282 -0.14 15.96 14.37
N LEU A 283 -0.91 16.18 13.31
CA LEU A 283 -0.98 17.42 12.53
C LEU A 283 -2.43 17.91 12.52
N VAL A 284 -2.62 19.22 12.40
CA VAL A 284 -3.94 19.80 12.16
C VAL A 284 -4.07 20.08 10.67
N TRP A 285 -4.91 19.31 9.98
CA TRP A 285 -5.19 19.45 8.56
C TRP A 285 -6.67 19.51 8.24
N ASP A 286 -6.94 19.84 6.98
CA ASP A 286 -8.26 19.80 6.34
C ASP A 286 -8.09 19.39 4.87
N ALA A 287 -9.19 19.34 4.12
CA ALA A 287 -9.15 19.00 2.70
C ALA A 287 -8.37 20.01 1.82
N THR A 288 -8.20 21.26 2.26
CA THR A 288 -7.49 22.30 1.49
C THR A 288 -6.01 22.00 1.36
N TRP A 289 -5.45 21.15 2.25
CA TRP A 289 -4.09 20.65 2.12
C TRP A 289 -3.85 20.01 0.75
N ASN A 290 -4.85 19.40 0.12
CA ASN A 290 -4.66 18.81 -1.21
C ASN A 290 -4.31 19.83 -2.29
N GLU A 291 -4.66 21.10 -2.11
CA GLU A 291 -4.37 22.17 -3.07
C GLU A 291 -2.90 22.59 -3.03
N TRP A 292 -2.24 22.46 -1.86
CA TRP A 292 -0.90 23.00 -1.65
C TRP A 292 0.12 22.02 -1.05
N LYS A 293 -0.29 20.79 -0.70
CA LYS A 293 0.58 19.76 -0.10
C LYS A 293 1.82 19.47 -0.95
N HIS A 294 1.78 19.74 -2.24
CA HIS A 294 2.91 19.56 -3.12
C HIS A 294 4.12 20.45 -2.78
N LEU A 295 3.89 21.57 -2.11
CA LEU A 295 4.92 22.46 -1.58
C LEU A 295 5.59 21.90 -0.31
N LEU A 296 5.03 20.83 0.28
CA LEU A 296 5.60 20.17 1.45
C LEU A 296 6.74 19.21 1.06
N GLY A 297 7.94 19.56 1.49
CA GLY A 297 9.11 18.67 1.43
C GLY A 297 9.16 17.59 2.51
N THR A 298 8.29 17.68 3.52
CA THR A 298 8.34 16.86 4.72
C THR A 298 8.07 15.38 4.42
N LYS A 299 8.90 14.50 5.00
CA LYS A 299 8.71 13.05 4.95
C LYS A 299 8.50 12.51 6.35
N ALA A 300 7.38 11.86 6.59
CA ALA A 300 7.08 11.15 7.82
C ALA A 300 7.76 9.78 7.82
N GLU A 301 8.28 9.34 8.96
CA GLU A 301 8.72 7.97 9.17
C GLU A 301 7.50 7.12 9.53
N LEU A 302 7.19 6.13 8.69
CA LEU A 302 6.07 5.21 8.87
C LEU A 302 6.59 3.82 9.19
N LYS A 303 6.08 3.24 10.28
CA LYS A 303 6.26 1.84 10.64
C LYS A 303 4.90 1.19 10.75
N ALA A 304 4.68 0.12 9.99
CA ALA A 304 3.39 -0.56 9.99
C ALA A 304 3.45 -2.06 9.69
N THR A 305 2.44 -2.78 10.17
CA THR A 305 2.12 -4.14 9.71
C THR A 305 1.06 -4.08 8.63
N PHE A 306 1.39 -4.64 7.47
CA PHE A 306 0.52 -4.71 6.31
C PHE A 306 -0.06 -6.11 6.18
N VAL A 307 -1.35 -6.20 5.84
CA VAL A 307 -2.01 -7.44 5.40
C VAL A 307 -2.12 -7.43 3.87
N LEU A 308 -1.81 -8.56 3.24
CA LEU A 308 -2.01 -8.70 1.81
C LEU A 308 -3.49 -8.93 1.47
N SER A 309 -3.86 -8.32 0.36
CA SER A 309 -5.19 -8.23 -0.20
C SER A 309 -5.09 -8.29 -1.74
N GLY A 310 -6.25 -8.30 -2.40
CA GLY A 310 -6.36 -8.17 -3.84
C GLY A 310 -7.40 -7.11 -4.17
N LYS A 311 -7.10 -6.26 -5.15
CA LYS A 311 -8.09 -5.34 -5.74
C LYS A 311 -8.12 -5.59 -7.25
N TYR A 312 -9.32 -5.73 -7.81
CA TYR A 312 -9.49 -5.73 -9.26
C TYR A 312 -9.33 -4.32 -9.79
N ARG A 313 -8.40 -4.14 -10.73
CA ARG A 313 -8.18 -2.88 -11.42
C ARG A 313 -8.39 -3.08 -12.92
N ARG A 314 -9.05 -2.12 -13.55
CA ARG A 314 -9.19 -2.11 -15.00
C ARG A 314 -7.92 -1.53 -15.62
N ASN A 315 -7.14 -2.37 -16.29
CA ASN A 315 -5.95 -1.99 -17.04
C ASN A 315 -6.18 -2.29 -18.52
N ARG A 316 -6.01 -1.29 -19.40
CA ARG A 316 -6.17 -1.44 -20.87
C ARG A 316 -7.46 -2.17 -21.30
N GLY A 317 -8.56 -1.92 -20.58
CA GLY A 317 -9.86 -2.52 -20.86
C GLY A 317 -10.12 -3.89 -20.22
N GLN A 318 -9.09 -4.55 -19.65
CA GLN A 318 -9.22 -5.84 -18.96
C GLN A 318 -9.18 -5.68 -17.44
N TRP A 319 -9.89 -6.55 -16.71
CA TRP A 319 -9.83 -6.60 -15.25
C TRP A 319 -8.66 -7.47 -14.81
N GLU A 320 -7.72 -6.88 -14.08
CA GLU A 320 -6.57 -7.58 -13.53
C GLU A 320 -6.64 -7.56 -12.01
N LEU A 321 -6.39 -8.71 -11.37
CA LEU A 321 -6.24 -8.78 -9.93
C LEU A 321 -4.83 -8.28 -9.56
N VAL A 322 -4.77 -7.16 -8.84
CA VAL A 322 -3.51 -6.60 -8.35
C VAL A 322 -3.37 -6.92 -6.87
N LYS A 323 -2.24 -7.53 -6.49
CA LYS A 323 -1.87 -7.70 -5.08
C LYS A 323 -1.70 -6.33 -4.43
N TRP A 324 -2.42 -6.14 -3.33
CA TRP A 324 -2.50 -4.90 -2.57
C TRP A 324 -2.12 -5.18 -1.11
N ALA A 325 -1.56 -4.19 -0.41
CA ALA A 325 -1.17 -4.29 0.98
C ALA A 325 -1.80 -3.15 1.77
N THR A 326 -2.64 -3.47 2.74
CA THR A 326 -3.30 -2.47 3.60
C THR A 326 -2.69 -2.52 4.99
N ALA A 327 -2.30 -1.36 5.54
CA ALA A 327 -1.82 -1.29 6.92
C ALA A 327 -2.96 -1.56 7.91
N LEU A 328 -2.68 -2.36 8.94
CA LEU A 328 -3.59 -2.56 10.07
C LEU A 328 -3.60 -1.31 10.95
N PRO A 329 -4.75 -0.63 11.14
CA PRO A 329 -4.82 0.61 11.92
C PRO A 329 -4.23 0.49 13.34
N SER A 330 -4.40 -0.66 14.00
CA SER A 330 -3.84 -0.96 15.34
C SER A 330 -2.31 -0.98 15.39
N ARG A 331 -1.64 -1.16 14.25
CA ARG A 331 -0.18 -1.38 14.13
C ARG A 331 0.47 -0.35 13.22
N VAL A 332 -0.04 0.88 13.17
CA VAL A 332 0.59 2.01 12.48
C VAL A 332 1.23 2.94 13.50
N GLU A 333 2.50 3.26 13.27
CA GLU A 333 3.26 4.27 14.01
C GLU A 333 3.81 5.30 13.01
N VAL A 334 3.68 6.58 13.36
CA VAL A 334 4.22 7.71 12.58
C VAL A 334 5.16 8.54 13.45
N LYS A 335 6.31 8.92 12.90
CA LYS A 335 7.16 9.96 13.47
C LYS A 335 7.39 11.07 12.46
N LEU A 336 7.28 12.31 12.93
CA LEU A 336 7.49 13.50 12.12
C LEU A 336 8.85 14.13 12.42
N PRO A 337 9.55 14.69 11.42
CA PRO A 337 10.73 15.53 11.65
C PRO A 337 10.42 16.73 12.55
N MET A 338 11.39 17.18 13.36
CA MET A 338 11.19 18.30 14.29
C MET A 338 10.84 19.63 13.59
N ASP A 339 11.27 19.81 12.34
CA ASP A 339 11.03 21.00 11.54
C ASP A 339 9.72 20.97 10.74
N THR A 340 8.87 19.95 10.94
CA THR A 340 7.63 19.74 10.19
C THR A 340 6.70 20.96 10.25
N GLN A 341 6.49 21.55 11.43
CA GLN A 341 5.59 22.69 11.60
C GLN A 341 6.08 23.93 10.81
N SER A 342 7.39 24.21 10.87
CA SER A 342 8.01 25.29 10.11
C SER A 342 7.88 25.08 8.60
N GLN A 343 8.05 23.84 8.12
CA GLN A 343 7.84 23.51 6.71
C GLN A 343 6.37 23.69 6.28
N ILE A 344 5.41 23.35 7.13
CA ILE A 344 3.97 23.55 6.87
C ILE A 344 3.65 25.04 6.76
N GLU A 345 4.12 25.85 7.70
CA GLU A 345 3.91 27.30 7.67
C GLU A 345 4.53 27.94 6.44
N LYS A 346 5.75 27.51 6.05
CA LYS A 346 6.39 27.96 4.83
C LYS A 346 5.56 27.61 3.59
N ALA A 347 5.09 26.37 3.47
CA ALA A 347 4.27 25.92 2.34
C ALA A 347 2.94 26.68 2.26
N ARG A 348 2.26 26.92 3.38
CA ARG A 348 1.02 27.72 3.44
C ARG A 348 1.26 29.16 3.02
N ARG A 349 2.33 29.80 3.51
CA ARG A 349 2.70 31.16 3.11
C ARG A 349 2.98 31.26 1.61
N THR A 350 3.71 30.29 1.06
CA THR A 350 3.94 30.20 -0.39
C THR A 350 2.62 30.06 -1.15
N PHE A 351 1.73 29.16 -0.73
CA PHE A 351 0.43 28.99 -1.39
C PHE A 351 -0.44 30.25 -1.34
N HIS A 352 -0.49 30.91 -0.19
CA HIS A 352 -1.20 32.17 -0.06
C HIS A 352 -0.65 33.25 -1.01
N ARG A 353 0.68 33.31 -1.19
CA ARG A 353 1.31 34.21 -2.17
C ARG A 353 0.92 33.87 -3.60
N PHE A 354 0.82 32.59 -3.96
CA PHE A 354 0.34 32.21 -5.29
C PHE A 354 -1.07 32.74 -5.57
N GLY A 355 -1.97 32.70 -4.58
CA GLY A 355 -3.31 33.28 -4.69
C GLY A 355 -3.28 34.80 -4.74
N GLN A 356 -2.51 35.45 -3.87
CA GLN A 356 -2.43 36.91 -3.78
C GLN A 356 -1.88 37.56 -5.06
N TYR A 357 -0.90 36.92 -5.71
CA TYR A 357 -0.20 37.44 -6.88
C TYR A 357 -0.52 36.66 -8.16
N SER A 358 -1.67 36.00 -8.24
CA SER A 358 -2.05 35.14 -9.39
C SER A 358 -1.85 35.83 -10.73
N ASP A 359 -2.41 37.03 -10.88
CA ASP A 359 -2.41 37.77 -12.15
C ASP A 359 -1.00 38.23 -12.55
N ALA A 360 -0.19 38.61 -11.56
CA ALA A 360 1.21 38.97 -11.78
C ALA A 360 2.03 37.74 -12.21
N LEU A 361 1.81 36.60 -11.56
CA LEU A 361 2.49 35.34 -11.89
C LEU A 361 2.06 34.80 -13.26
N GLU A 362 0.79 34.96 -13.66
CA GLU A 362 0.33 34.60 -15.00
C GLU A 362 1.00 35.44 -16.09
N LYS A 363 1.19 36.75 -15.86
CA LYS A 363 1.97 37.60 -16.77
C LYS A 363 3.42 37.11 -16.89
N ILE A 364 4.06 36.77 -15.77
CA ILE A 364 5.42 36.22 -15.80
C ILE A 364 5.44 34.89 -16.55
N ARG A 365 4.47 33.99 -16.32
CA ARG A 365 4.33 32.71 -17.03
C ARG A 365 4.16 32.89 -18.54
N ALA A 366 3.41 33.89 -18.97
CA ALA A 366 3.25 34.23 -20.38
C ALA A 366 4.57 34.71 -21.01
N GLU A 367 5.42 35.41 -20.26
CA GLU A 367 6.73 35.87 -20.75
C GLU A 367 7.77 34.74 -20.80
N ILE A 368 7.88 33.92 -19.76
CA ILE A 368 8.79 32.76 -19.77
C ILE A 368 8.39 31.71 -20.81
N ALA A 369 7.14 31.67 -21.26
CA ALA A 369 6.71 30.79 -22.35
C ALA A 369 7.29 31.24 -23.71
N LYS A 370 7.57 32.55 -23.88
CA LYS A 370 8.08 33.13 -25.12
C LYS A 370 9.61 33.09 -25.19
N ALA A 371 10.29 33.37 -24.07
CA ALA A 371 11.75 33.46 -24.04
C ALA A 371 12.32 33.00 -22.68
N PRO A 372 13.54 32.43 -22.65
CA PRO A 372 14.22 32.12 -21.40
C PRO A 372 14.54 33.38 -20.60
N ILE A 373 14.11 33.45 -19.35
CA ILE A 373 14.37 34.61 -18.47
C ILE A 373 15.30 34.19 -17.33
N GLU A 374 16.37 34.95 -17.13
CA GLU A 374 17.34 34.69 -16.06
C GLU A 374 16.71 34.94 -14.68
N LYS A 375 17.10 34.14 -13.67
CA LYS A 375 16.72 34.29 -12.26
C LYS A 375 16.76 35.74 -11.76
N ARG A 376 17.84 36.48 -12.03
CA ARG A 376 18.00 37.87 -11.55
C ARG A 376 16.99 38.82 -12.18
N GLU A 377 16.68 38.61 -13.45
CA GLU A 377 15.68 39.41 -14.16
C GLU A 377 14.27 39.05 -13.69
N LEU A 378 13.98 37.76 -13.48
CA LEU A 378 12.74 37.32 -12.85
C LEU A 378 12.53 37.98 -11.49
N GLN A 379 13.60 38.10 -10.68
CA GLN A 379 13.51 38.78 -9.39
C GLN A 379 13.13 40.26 -9.55
N ARG A 380 13.74 40.98 -10.51
CA ARG A 380 13.38 42.39 -10.78
C ARG A 380 11.95 42.54 -11.27
N ILE A 381 11.48 41.64 -12.13
CA ILE A 381 10.09 41.62 -12.61
C ILE A 381 9.14 41.37 -11.44
N CYS A 382 9.44 40.41 -10.56
CA CYS A 382 8.70 40.18 -9.33
C CYS A 382 8.64 41.42 -8.45
N ASP A 383 9.77 42.07 -8.19
CA ASP A 383 9.86 43.28 -7.37
C ASP A 383 9.02 44.42 -7.98
N THR A 384 9.04 44.58 -9.31
CA THR A 384 8.25 45.59 -10.04
C THR A 384 6.75 45.32 -9.96
N LEU A 385 6.35 44.05 -9.93
CA LEU A 385 4.95 43.62 -9.81
C LEU A 385 4.48 43.57 -8.34
N GLY A 386 5.30 44.01 -7.39
CA GLY A 386 4.97 44.04 -5.95
C GLY A 386 5.03 42.68 -5.27
N ILE A 387 5.63 41.67 -5.90
CA ILE A 387 5.84 40.36 -5.28
C ILE A 387 7.00 40.49 -4.27
N PRO A 388 6.86 39.97 -3.04
CA PRO A 388 7.91 40.05 -2.02
C PRO A 388 9.25 39.46 -2.47
N SER A 389 10.34 40.10 -2.08
CA SER A 389 11.71 39.71 -2.49
C SER A 389 12.16 38.34 -1.95
N ASP A 390 11.49 37.82 -0.93
CA ASP A 390 11.71 36.48 -0.39
C ASP A 390 10.90 35.39 -1.11
N PHE A 391 10.14 35.74 -2.15
CA PHE A 391 9.49 34.77 -3.04
C PHE A 391 10.54 34.07 -3.91
N ASP A 392 10.57 32.73 -3.82
CA ASP A 392 11.49 31.94 -4.62
C ASP A 392 10.98 31.86 -6.07
N VAL A 393 11.61 32.61 -6.97
CA VAL A 393 11.26 32.64 -8.40
C VAL A 393 11.32 31.27 -9.07
N ALA A 394 12.03 30.29 -8.50
CA ALA A 394 11.99 28.91 -8.98
C ALA A 394 10.61 28.25 -8.84
N GLN A 395 9.74 28.79 -7.98
CA GLN A 395 8.41 28.26 -7.71
C GLN A 395 7.37 28.68 -8.76
N ILE A 396 7.69 29.63 -9.65
CA ILE A 396 6.75 30.16 -10.66
C ILE A 396 6.21 29.05 -11.58
N THR A 397 7.06 28.10 -11.95
CA THR A 397 6.76 26.96 -12.83
C THR A 397 6.74 25.61 -12.09
N TRP A 398 6.76 25.62 -10.75
CA TRP A 398 6.84 24.39 -9.97
C TRP A 398 5.54 23.59 -10.06
N GLN A 399 5.65 22.32 -10.44
CA GLN A 399 4.49 21.43 -10.53
C GLN A 399 4.39 20.49 -9.31
N PRO A 400 3.19 19.96 -9.01
CA PRO A 400 2.99 19.14 -7.84
C PRO A 400 3.87 17.89 -7.71
N ASP A 401 4.21 17.28 -8.85
CA ASP A 401 4.97 16.03 -8.92
C ASP A 401 6.50 16.24 -8.97
N TYR A 402 6.95 17.50 -8.94
CA TYR A 402 8.37 17.82 -8.93
C TYR A 402 9.06 17.36 -7.63
N ASP A 403 10.19 16.67 -7.77
CA ASP A 403 11.06 16.29 -6.67
C ASP A 403 12.15 17.36 -6.48
N SER A 404 12.07 18.07 -5.35
CA SER A 404 13.02 19.10 -4.95
C SER A 404 14.47 18.63 -4.91
N PHE A 405 14.72 17.32 -4.78
CA PHE A 405 16.09 16.78 -4.80
C PHE A 405 16.84 17.14 -6.09
N PHE A 406 16.24 16.92 -7.27
CA PHE A 406 16.92 17.14 -8.54
C PHE A 406 17.25 18.62 -8.76
N TYR A 407 16.24 19.48 -8.56
CA TYR A 407 16.40 20.92 -8.60
C TYR A 407 17.50 21.41 -7.64
N GLN A 408 17.47 21.01 -6.35
CA GLN A 408 18.45 21.48 -5.38
C GLN A 408 19.87 21.03 -5.71
N GLN A 409 20.06 19.83 -6.25
CA GLN A 409 21.39 19.37 -6.65
C GLN A 409 21.96 20.19 -7.81
N LEU A 410 21.14 20.53 -8.81
CA LEU A 410 21.57 21.36 -9.93
C LEU A 410 21.77 22.81 -9.52
N TYR A 411 20.83 23.37 -8.76
CA TYR A 411 20.88 24.75 -8.29
C TYR A 411 22.14 25.04 -7.45
N ARG A 412 22.58 24.11 -6.59
CA ARG A 412 23.83 24.26 -5.82
C ARG A 412 25.10 24.33 -6.69
N ARG A 413 25.05 23.80 -7.91
CA ARG A 413 26.18 23.74 -8.86
C ARG A 413 26.11 24.82 -9.93
N ALA A 414 24.93 25.41 -10.13
CA ALA A 414 24.69 26.37 -11.17
C ALA A 414 25.23 27.75 -10.77
N ARG A 415 25.84 28.45 -11.73
CA ARG A 415 26.22 29.86 -11.59
C ARG A 415 24.98 30.75 -11.61
N THR A 416 24.03 30.41 -12.48
CA THR A 416 22.71 31.01 -12.58
C THR A 416 21.74 30.00 -13.21
N PHE A 417 20.46 30.32 -13.25
CA PHE A 417 19.48 29.54 -13.99
C PHE A 417 18.49 30.44 -14.72
N TYR A 418 17.84 29.87 -15.73
CA TYR A 418 16.79 30.50 -16.51
C TYR A 418 15.52 29.67 -16.41
N LEU A 419 14.36 30.33 -16.40
CA LEU A 419 13.08 29.66 -16.63
C LEU A 419 12.68 29.86 -18.07
N PHE A 420 12.28 28.77 -18.70
CA PHE A 420 11.73 28.80 -20.05
C PHE A 420 10.65 27.74 -20.17
N ARG A 421 9.43 28.15 -20.54
CA ARG A 421 8.25 27.29 -20.54
C ARG A 421 8.07 26.65 -19.16
N GLU A 422 8.16 25.32 -19.06
CA GLU A 422 8.06 24.56 -17.81
C GLU A 422 9.41 24.00 -17.33
N GLU A 423 10.51 24.47 -17.93
CA GLU A 423 11.84 23.89 -17.77
C GLU A 423 12.80 24.84 -17.04
N TYR A 424 13.71 24.24 -16.27
CA TYR A 424 14.83 24.92 -15.66
C TYR A 424 16.07 24.72 -16.52
N ILE A 425 16.67 25.81 -16.99
CA ILE A 425 17.95 25.79 -17.71
C ILE A 425 19.03 26.25 -16.75
N PHE A 426 19.86 25.32 -16.28
CA PHE A 426 20.96 25.59 -15.36
C PHE A 426 22.25 25.82 -16.12
N ASP A 427 22.89 26.98 -15.87
CA ASP A 427 24.22 27.28 -16.36
C ASP A 427 25.27 26.80 -15.35
N LEU A 428 25.93 25.68 -15.65
CA LEU A 428 26.98 25.10 -14.80
C LEU A 428 28.36 25.57 -15.27
N GLU A 429 29.39 25.32 -14.47
CA GLU A 429 30.78 25.64 -14.84
C GLU A 429 31.23 24.91 -16.11
N ARG A 430 30.89 23.62 -16.24
CA ARG A 430 31.39 22.73 -17.30
C ARG A 430 30.34 22.32 -18.35
N GLY A 431 29.13 22.84 -18.25
CA GLY A 431 28.04 22.48 -19.16
C GLY A 431 26.76 23.25 -18.92
N VAL A 432 25.72 22.91 -19.66
CA VAL A 432 24.36 23.40 -19.46
C VAL A 432 23.45 22.20 -19.25
N ILE A 433 22.54 22.32 -18.28
CA ILE A 433 21.58 21.28 -17.97
C ILE A 433 20.17 21.83 -18.11
N ILE A 434 19.31 21.08 -18.79
CA ILE A 434 17.89 21.40 -18.91
C ILE A 434 17.10 20.34 -18.17
N GLU A 435 16.26 20.80 -17.24
CA GLU A 435 15.63 19.96 -16.26
C GLU A 435 14.14 20.23 -16.11
N THR A 436 13.39 19.12 -16.08
CA THR A 436 12.03 19.04 -15.53
C THR A 436 12.13 18.09 -14.34
N PRO A 437 12.04 18.56 -13.09
CA PRO A 437 12.41 17.78 -11.91
C PRO A 437 11.34 16.74 -11.53
N GLU A 438 10.86 15.92 -12.46
CA GLU A 438 9.74 15.00 -12.31
C GLU A 438 10.15 13.54 -12.56
N LEU A 439 9.69 12.60 -11.72
CA LEU A 439 10.01 11.18 -11.89
C LEU A 439 9.52 10.65 -13.24
N GLY A 440 10.38 9.92 -13.96
CA GLY A 440 10.08 9.44 -15.32
C GLY A 440 10.47 10.42 -16.43
N HIS A 441 10.71 11.70 -16.10
CA HIS A 441 11.30 12.66 -17.04
C HIS A 441 12.82 12.47 -17.14
N ALA A 442 13.41 13.10 -18.15
CA ALA A 442 14.85 13.05 -18.40
C ALA A 442 15.49 14.42 -18.26
N THR A 443 16.63 14.46 -17.58
CA THR A 443 17.56 15.58 -17.55
C THR A 443 18.38 15.59 -18.83
N TYR A 444 18.41 16.70 -19.56
CA TYR A 444 19.18 16.86 -20.80
C TYR A 444 20.49 17.58 -20.50
N VAL A 445 21.60 17.06 -21.00
CA VAL A 445 22.94 17.58 -20.72
C VAL A 445 23.59 18.05 -22.01
N PHE A 446 24.17 19.25 -21.95
CA PHE A 446 24.84 19.91 -23.05
C PHE A 446 26.25 20.33 -22.64
N ALA A 447 27.17 20.33 -23.59
CA ALA A 447 28.49 20.90 -23.45
C ALA A 447 28.41 22.40 -23.14
N LYS A 448 29.45 22.96 -22.54
CA LYS A 448 29.47 24.40 -22.22
C LYS A 448 29.47 25.22 -23.52
N PRO A 449 28.45 26.06 -23.78
CA PRO A 449 28.44 26.89 -24.97
C PRO A 449 29.45 28.04 -24.82
N LYS A 450 29.98 28.52 -25.96
CA LYS A 450 30.83 29.72 -25.99
C LYS A 450 30.08 30.98 -25.53
N SER A 451 28.78 31.03 -25.78
CA SER A 451 27.89 32.11 -25.37
C SER A 451 26.54 31.55 -24.94
N MET A 452 26.13 31.87 -23.70
CA MET A 452 24.82 31.45 -23.18
C MET A 452 23.67 32.12 -23.94
N ALA A 453 23.83 33.38 -24.37
CA ALA A 453 22.81 34.10 -25.11
C ALA A 453 22.48 33.43 -26.46
N VAL A 454 23.51 32.97 -27.18
CA VAL A 454 23.33 32.24 -28.45
C VAL A 454 22.66 30.90 -28.19
N PHE A 455 23.13 30.15 -27.18
CA PHE A 455 22.53 28.88 -26.79
C PHE A 455 21.03 29.02 -26.47
N LEU A 456 20.66 30.01 -25.66
CA LEU A 456 19.27 30.26 -25.25
C LEU A 456 18.39 30.63 -26.45
N ALA A 457 18.88 31.45 -27.37
CA ALA A 457 18.15 31.82 -28.58
C ALA A 457 17.90 30.61 -29.51
N ASP A 458 18.90 29.75 -29.67
CA ASP A 458 18.79 28.53 -30.46
C ASP A 458 17.88 27.49 -29.79
N TYR A 459 18.00 27.32 -28.47
CA TYR A 459 17.14 26.42 -27.71
C TYR A 459 15.67 26.86 -27.75
N ALA A 460 15.40 28.16 -27.63
CA ALA A 460 14.04 28.70 -27.66
C ALA A 460 13.29 28.40 -28.96
N ARG A 461 14.00 28.25 -30.07
CA ARG A 461 13.44 27.95 -31.41
C ARG A 461 13.33 26.45 -31.71
N THR A 462 13.64 25.60 -30.72
CA THR A 462 13.82 24.15 -30.89
C THR A 462 12.83 23.35 -30.02
N THR A 463 12.60 22.07 -30.36
CA THR A 463 11.88 21.09 -29.52
C THR A 463 12.80 19.94 -29.09
N LYS A 464 12.44 19.23 -28.02
CA LYS A 464 13.18 18.06 -27.54
C LYS A 464 13.22 16.94 -28.59
N GLU A 465 12.16 16.73 -29.39
CA GLU A 465 12.22 15.74 -30.48
C GLU A 465 13.29 16.12 -31.51
N HIS A 466 13.35 17.39 -31.92
CA HIS A 466 14.34 17.84 -32.89
C HIS A 466 15.79 17.66 -32.39
N ILE A 467 16.04 17.78 -31.08
CA ILE A 467 17.34 17.48 -30.49
C ILE A 467 17.64 15.98 -30.55
N LEU A 468 16.65 15.13 -30.20
CA LEU A 468 16.84 13.68 -30.16
C LEU A 468 17.05 13.08 -31.55
N ASP A 469 16.35 13.58 -32.56
CA ASP A 469 16.46 13.15 -33.95
C ASP A 469 17.61 13.86 -34.70
N ASN A 470 18.34 14.75 -34.00
CA ASN A 470 19.33 15.67 -34.57
C ASN A 470 18.83 16.38 -35.86
N ARG A 471 17.55 16.75 -35.89
CA ARG A 471 16.93 17.37 -37.07
C ARG A 471 17.61 18.71 -37.35
N SER A 472 18.01 18.96 -38.60
CA SER A 472 18.71 20.19 -39.00
C SER A 472 19.97 20.49 -38.17
N ASN A 473 20.66 19.42 -37.76
CA ASN A 473 21.89 19.44 -36.97
C ASN A 473 21.79 20.22 -35.63
N VAL A 474 20.60 20.21 -35.04
CA VAL A 474 20.29 20.94 -33.80
C VAL A 474 21.09 20.40 -32.61
N ALA A 475 21.30 19.08 -32.52
CA ALA A 475 21.97 18.46 -31.39
C ALA A 475 23.45 18.87 -31.34
N GLU A 476 24.15 18.86 -32.48
CA GLU A 476 25.54 19.33 -32.56
C GLU A 476 25.66 20.82 -32.28
N ARG A 477 24.74 21.64 -32.85
CA ARG A 477 24.74 23.09 -32.64
C ARG A 477 24.56 23.47 -31.17
N LEU A 478 23.69 22.76 -30.45
CA LEU A 478 23.47 22.95 -29.01
C LEU A 478 24.52 22.22 -28.15
N GLY A 479 25.39 21.39 -28.74
CA GLY A 479 26.38 20.60 -28.02
C GLY A 479 25.78 19.51 -27.13
N TYR A 480 24.69 18.86 -27.57
CA TYR A 480 24.00 17.82 -26.79
C TYR A 480 24.90 16.61 -26.51
N LEU A 481 25.01 16.23 -25.23
CA LEU A 481 25.84 15.11 -24.76
C LEU A 481 25.02 13.86 -24.41
N GLY A 482 23.75 14.03 -24.06
CA GLY A 482 22.87 12.93 -23.70
C GLY A 482 21.77 13.31 -22.71
N ARG A 483 21.00 12.30 -22.28
CA ARG A 483 19.93 12.46 -21.30
C ARG A 483 19.99 11.41 -20.20
N VAL A 484 19.57 11.77 -18.99
CA VAL A 484 19.50 10.88 -17.82
C VAL A 484 18.06 10.85 -17.30
N VAL A 485 17.41 9.69 -17.40
CA VAL A 485 16.05 9.48 -16.89
C VAL A 485 16.06 9.39 -15.36
N HIS A 486 15.09 10.03 -14.72
CA HIS A 486 14.89 9.96 -13.28
C HIS A 486 14.36 8.58 -12.88
N GLY A 487 15.22 7.77 -12.27
CA GLY A 487 14.85 6.46 -11.72
C GLY A 487 14.51 6.51 -10.23
N ALA A 488 14.11 5.35 -9.68
CA ALA A 488 13.78 5.20 -8.26
C ALA A 488 14.97 5.46 -7.30
N ASN A 489 16.22 5.52 -7.80
CA ASN A 489 17.42 5.84 -7.03
C ASN A 489 18.02 7.19 -7.47
N PRO A 490 17.71 8.30 -6.75
CA PRO A 490 18.21 9.63 -7.07
C PRO A 490 19.74 9.77 -7.03
N ARG A 491 20.44 8.93 -6.25
CA ARG A 491 21.91 8.93 -6.20
C ARG A 491 22.53 8.40 -7.50
N GLY A 492 21.88 7.42 -8.14
CA GLY A 492 22.29 6.89 -9.43
C GLY A 492 22.17 7.94 -10.54
N TRP A 493 21.11 8.75 -10.50
CA TRP A 493 20.95 9.91 -11.36
C TRP A 493 22.09 10.92 -11.17
N LEU A 494 22.37 11.31 -9.91
CA LEU A 494 23.41 12.31 -9.61
C LEU A 494 24.79 11.86 -10.09
N LYS A 495 25.12 10.57 -9.91
CA LYS A 495 26.40 10.00 -10.40
C LYS A 495 26.54 10.14 -11.91
N LYS A 496 25.47 9.88 -12.67
CA LYS A 496 25.48 10.02 -14.14
C LYS A 496 25.61 11.48 -14.56
N ILE A 497 24.89 12.39 -13.92
CA ILE A 497 25.01 13.83 -14.19
C ILE A 497 26.45 14.28 -13.96
N LYS A 498 27.04 13.97 -12.80
CA LYS A 498 28.44 14.29 -12.50
C LYS A 498 29.41 13.79 -13.56
N ALA A 499 29.22 12.55 -14.04
CA ALA A 499 30.05 12.00 -15.11
C ALA A 499 29.96 12.80 -16.42
N TYR A 500 28.75 13.24 -16.82
CA TYR A 500 28.59 14.06 -18.02
C TYR A 500 29.24 15.44 -17.91
N VAL A 501 29.16 16.09 -16.75
CA VAL A 501 29.81 17.41 -16.52
C VAL A 501 31.28 17.30 -16.08
N GLY A 502 31.83 16.09 -16.01
CA GLY A 502 33.23 15.83 -15.64
C GLY A 502 33.55 16.17 -14.18
N GLU A 503 32.59 16.09 -13.27
CA GLU A 503 32.79 16.23 -11.83
C GLU A 503 33.26 14.90 -11.20
N PRO A 504 34.20 14.93 -10.23
CA PRO A 504 34.60 13.72 -9.52
C PRO A 504 33.43 13.12 -8.71
N PRO A 505 33.33 11.79 -8.61
CA PRO A 505 32.34 11.14 -7.75
C PRO A 505 32.60 11.50 -6.27
N ASP A 506 31.55 11.61 -5.46
CA ASP A 506 31.72 11.85 -4.02
C ASP A 506 32.48 10.67 -3.40
N VAL A 507 33.64 10.95 -2.79
CA VAL A 507 34.31 10.01 -1.90
C VAL A 507 33.43 9.90 -0.66
N ALA A 508 32.89 8.70 -0.41
CA ALA A 508 32.09 8.46 0.78
C ALA A 508 32.93 8.74 2.03
N GLN A 509 32.59 9.78 2.78
CA GLN A 509 32.93 9.83 4.20
C GLN A 509 32.01 8.81 4.89
N PHE A 510 32.63 7.85 5.59
CA PHE A 510 32.02 6.70 6.25
C PHE A 510 31.05 7.10 7.37
#